data_AF-X1JY81-F1
#
_entry.id   AF-X1JY81-F1
#
_cell.length_a   1.000
_cell.length_b   1.000
_cell.length_c   1.000
_cell.angle_alpha   90.00
_cell.angle_beta   90.00
_cell.angle_gamma   90.00
#
_symmetry.space_group_name_H-M   'P 1'
#
loop_
_entity.id
_entity.type
_entity.pdbx_description
1 polymer ?
#
loop_
_entity_poly.entity_id
_entity_poly.type
_entity_poly.pdbx_seq_one_letter_code
_entity_poly.pdbx_strand_id
1 'polypeptide(L)' 'LCNCVQWQRSIEYMVNEGVTTFIEIGPGKVLTGLIKRINKDVKTLNIGDAQAIRDL' A
#
# COMPACT_ATOMS: atom_id res chain seq x y z
N LEU A 1 3.37 25.17 -10.72
CA LEU A 1 4.24 24.38 -9.82
C LEU A 1 3.76 22.93 -9.84
N CYS A 2 4.41 22.04 -10.59
CA CYS A 2 4.11 20.61 -10.56
C CYS A 2 5.20 19.91 -9.74
N ASN A 3 4.87 19.51 -8.52
CA ASN A 3 5.77 18.69 -7.70
C ASN A 3 5.45 17.21 -7.93
N CYS A 4 6.49 16.38 -8.02
CA CYS A 4 6.34 14.94 -8.23
C CYS A 4 5.87 14.24 -6.95
N VAL A 5 4.98 13.26 -7.09
CA VAL A 5 4.53 12.40 -5.99
C VAL A 5 5.71 11.56 -5.48
N GLN A 6 6.10 11.77 -4.22
CA GLN A 6 7.21 11.06 -3.57
C GLN A 6 6.74 9.73 -2.97
N TRP A 7 6.19 8.85 -3.80
CA TRP A 7 5.56 7.60 -3.35
C TRP A 7 6.55 6.67 -2.64
N GLN A 8 7.68 6.37 -3.28
CA GLN A 8 8.68 5.46 -2.72
C GLN A 8 9.18 5.91 -1.35
N ARG A 9 9.57 7.19 -1.23
CA ARG A 9 10.03 7.79 0.01
C ARG A 9 8.99 7.69 1.13
N SER A 10 7.70 7.83 0.80
CA SER A 10 6.61 7.73 1.77
C SER A 10 6.47 6.31 2.32
N ILE A 11 6.60 5.29 1.45
CA ILE A 11 6.56 3.87 1.87
C ILE A 11 7.80 3.53 2.70
N GLU A 12 9.00 3.92 2.26
CA GLU A 12 10.25 3.66 3.00
C GLU A 12 10.21 4.28 4.40
N TYR A 13 9.69 5.50 4.53
CA TYR A 13 9.47 6.14 5.82
C TYR A 13 8.56 5.31 6.73
N MET A 14 7.38 4.90 6.24
CA MET A 14 6.44 4.11 7.04
C MET A 14 7.03 2.77 7.48
N VAL A 15 7.75 2.08 6.60
CA VAL A 15 8.43 0.82 6.93
C VAL A 15 9.50 1.03 8.00
N ASN A 16 10.27 2.12 7.91
CA ASN A 16 11.29 2.44 8.91
C ASN A 16 10.69 2.77 10.28
N GLU A 17 9.48 3.36 10.30
CA GLU A 17 8.70 3.58 11.53
C GLU A 17 8.03 2.29 12.06
N GLY A 18 8.29 1.13 11.44
CA GLY A 18 7.80 -0.17 11.89
C GLY A 18 6.42 -0.57 11.35
N VAL A 19 5.91 0.13 10.33
CA VAL A 19 4.66 -0.28 9.67
C VAL A 19 4.90 -1.58 8.89
N THR A 20 4.18 -2.64 9.29
CA THR A 20 4.31 -3.97 8.67
C THR A 20 3.16 -4.31 7.72
N THR A 21 2.04 -3.61 7.81
CA THR A 21 0.80 -3.94 7.10
C THR A 21 0.22 -2.71 6.43
N PHE A 22 -0.01 -2.81 5.13
CA PHE A 22 -0.62 -1.78 4.29
C PHE A 22 -1.98 -2.27 3.78
N ILE A 23 -2.98 -1.39 3.80
CA ILE A 23 -4.34 -1.69 3.31
C ILE A 23 -4.66 -0.70 2.19
N GLU A 24 -4.79 -1.19 0.97
CA GLU A 24 -5.25 -0.42 -0.19
C GLU A 24 -6.77 -0.46 -0.25
N ILE A 25 -7.42 0.69 -0.04
CA ILE A 25 -8.86 0.83 -0.11
C ILE A 25 -9.22 1.40 -1.48
N GLY A 26 -9.95 0.64 -2.29
CA GLY A 26 -10.37 1.02 -3.63
C GLY A 26 -10.22 -0.09 -4.66
N PRO A 27 -10.83 0.08 -5.85
CA PRO A 27 -10.82 -0.93 -6.90
C PRO A 27 -9.41 -1.09 -7.49
N GLY A 28 -9.01 -2.34 -7.73
CA GLY A 28 -7.70 -2.67 -8.31
C GLY A 28 -6.62 -2.93 -7.25
N LYS A 29 -5.38 -3.12 -7.68
CA LYS A 29 -4.24 -3.52 -6.83
C LYS A 29 -2.96 -2.75 -7.16
N VAL A 30 -3.12 -1.50 -7.59
CA VAL A 30 -1.99 -0.71 -8.12
C VAL A 30 -1.05 -0.33 -6.99
N LEU A 31 -1.57 0.22 -5.90
CA LEU A 31 -0.74 0.64 -4.76
C LEU A 31 -0.11 -0.59 -4.08
N THR A 32 -0.85 -1.68 -3.95
CA THR A 32 -0.33 -2.97 -3.50
C THR A 32 0.86 -3.42 -4.34
N GLY A 33 0.74 -3.35 -5.67
CA GLY A 33 1.82 -3.69 -6.59
C GLY A 33 3.05 -2.78 -6.45
N LEU A 34 2.84 -1.47 -6.29
CA LEU A 34 3.91 -0.50 -6.06
C LEU A 34 4.63 -0.74 -4.74
N ILE A 35 3.89 -0.98 -3.65
CA ILE A 35 4.45 -1.29 -2.33
C ILE A 35 5.29 -2.55 -2.39
N LYS A 36 4.81 -3.63 -3.02
CA LYS A 36 5.57 -4.89 -3.18
C LYS A 36 6.85 -4.75 -4.01
N ARG A 37 6.94 -3.76 -4.90
CA ARG A 37 8.18 -3.47 -5.64
C ARG A 37 9.22 -2.76 -4.76
N ILE A 38 8.77 -1.96 -3.80
CA ILE A 38 9.63 -1.23 -2.86
C ILE A 38 10.10 -2.16 -1.74
N ASN A 39 9.18 -2.91 -1.14
CA ASN A 39 9.48 -3.85 -0.07
C ASN A 39 8.55 -5.08 -0.18
N LYS A 40 9.14 -6.28 -0.21
CA LYS A 40 8.41 -7.55 -0.36
C LYS A 40 8.02 -8.18 0.97
N ASP A 41 8.62 -7.75 2.07
CA ASP A 41 8.46 -8.30 3.41
C ASP A 41 7.23 -7.72 4.14
N VAL A 42 6.64 -6.66 3.59
CA VAL A 42 5.43 -6.03 4.17
C VAL A 42 4.16 -6.74 3.71
N LYS A 43 3.19 -6.86 4.63
CA LYS A 43 1.86 -7.39 4.31
C LYS A 43 1.05 -6.32 3.60
N THR A 44 0.34 -6.73 2.54
CA THR A 44 -0.53 -5.83 1.77
C THR A 44 -1.91 -6.46 1.62
N LEU A 45 -2.95 -5.74 1.98
CA LEU A 45 -4.35 -6.10 1.80
C LEU A 45 -5.00 -5.14 0.81
N ASN A 46 -5.96 -5.62 0.02
CA ASN A 46 -6.73 -4.79 -0.88
C ASN A 46 -8.22 -4.98 -0.60
N ILE A 47 -8.90 -3.87 -0.32
CA ILE A 47 -10.32 -3.80 -0.03
C ILE A 47 -10.96 -3.03 -1.18
N GLY A 48 -11.41 -3.76 -2.20
CA GLY A 48 -12.02 -3.18 -3.41
C GLY A 48 -13.55 -3.11 -3.38
N ASP A 49 -14.19 -3.88 -2.49
CA ASP A 49 -15.65 -4.02 -2.43
C ASP A 49 -16.09 -4.49 -1.03
N ALA A 50 -17.41 -4.52 -0.81
CA ALA A 50 -17.99 -4.89 0.48
C ALA A 50 -17.77 -6.37 0.86
N GLN A 51 -17.57 -7.25 -0.12
CA GLN A 51 -17.24 -8.66 0.12
C GLN A 51 -15.81 -8.77 0.67
N ALA A 52 -14.86 -8.01 0.13
CA ALA A 52 -13.48 -7.95 0.65
C ALA A 52 -13.39 -7.50 2.12
N ILE A 53 -14.36 -6.71 2.62
CA ILE A 53 -14.46 -6.34 4.04
C ILE A 53 -14.96 -7.51 4.90
N ARG A 54 -15.86 -8.33 4.35
CA ARG A 54 -16.44 -9.49 5.05
C ARG A 54 -15.45 -10.65 5.16
N ASP A 55 -14.52 -10.75 4.21
CA ASP A 55 -13.48 -11.79 4.14
C ASP A 55 -12.18 -11.39 4.88
N LEU A 56 -12.17 -10.24 5.56
CA LEU A 56 -11.04 -9.73 6.35
C LEU A 56 -10.96 -10.41 7.73
#